data_AF-A0A5N6D1S8-F1
#
_entry.id   AF-A0A5N6D1S8-F1
#
_cell.length_a   1.000
_cell.length_b   1.000
_cell.length_c   1.000
_cell.angle_alpha   90.00
_cell.angle_beta   90.00
_cell.angle_gamma   90.00
#
_symmetry.space_group_name_H-M   'P 1'
#
loop_
_entity.id
_entity.type
_entity.pdbx_description
1 polymer ?
#
loop_
_entity_poly.entity_id
_entity_poly.type
_entity_poly.pdbx_seq_one_letter_code
_entity_poly.pdbx_strand_id
1 'polypeptide(L)'
;MAAYQDPRAGVWAHPDIDNASQRSEYGYHHGMIPRVPPTPAPGEVNTVENSGWDGIRLKHARVHGGVCWVHMGTGIMCGQVFPIATSLYRHIRREHRIQMVPCPRGNIRPEEQHTGDLALRKYCRDQHWRHASFQNEPGRTWVGGPIDTMCNELESIAALDERFAAQYGTRFHRDAVPVTPNRGKRKGGTSAPPNPDGPPTPTPAEKRAHRGLPQKKSNVENNQAATA
;
A
#
# COMPACT_ATOMS: atom_id res chain seq x y z
N MET A 1 -38.18 -23.44 2.47
CA MET A 1 -37.02 -23.65 1.58
C MET A 1 -35.78 -23.30 2.38
N ALA A 2 -34.74 -24.14 2.38
CA ALA A 2 -33.49 -23.79 3.06
C ALA A 2 -32.79 -22.68 2.26
N ALA A 3 -32.34 -21.62 2.92
CA ALA A 3 -31.57 -20.55 2.28
C ALA A 3 -30.26 -21.13 1.72
N TYR A 4 -29.89 -20.72 0.51
CA TYR A 4 -28.59 -21.08 -0.07
C TYR A 4 -27.48 -20.46 0.78
N GLN A 5 -26.43 -21.24 1.04
CA GLN A 5 -25.25 -20.79 1.76
C GLN A 5 -24.04 -20.93 0.83
N ASP A 6 -23.38 -19.81 0.53
CA ASP A 6 -22.22 -19.83 -0.36
C ASP A 6 -21.02 -20.44 0.40
N PRO A 7 -20.35 -21.47 -0.14
CA PRO A 7 -19.22 -22.10 0.54
C PRO A 7 -18.06 -21.12 0.82
N ARG A 8 -17.94 -20.03 0.05
CA ARG A 8 -16.93 -18.97 0.26
C ARG A 8 -17.24 -18.13 1.50
N ALA A 9 -18.50 -18.05 1.95
CA ALA A 9 -18.88 -17.29 3.15
C ALA A 9 -18.12 -17.77 4.40
N GLY A 10 -17.81 -19.07 4.48
CA GLY A 10 -17.04 -19.65 5.59
C GLY A 10 -15.61 -19.08 5.71
N VAL A 11 -14.99 -18.68 4.60
CA VAL A 11 -13.67 -18.04 4.62
C VAL A 11 -13.73 -16.67 5.29
N TRP A 12 -14.83 -15.95 5.13
CA TRP A 12 -15.04 -14.60 5.67
C TRP A 12 -15.58 -14.60 7.11
N ALA A 13 -16.13 -15.71 7.56
CA ALA A 13 -16.57 -15.93 8.95
C ALA A 13 -15.52 -16.69 9.80
N HIS A 14 -14.28 -16.79 9.33
CA HIS A 14 -13.22 -17.50 10.05
C HIS A 14 -12.78 -16.71 11.31
N PRO A 15 -12.58 -17.36 12.48
CA PRO A 15 -12.17 -16.68 13.72
C PRO A 15 -10.88 -15.85 13.59
N ASP A 16 -9.96 -16.26 12.72
CA ASP A 16 -8.72 -15.50 12.50
C ASP A 16 -8.97 -14.12 11.88
N ILE A 17 -10.04 -13.96 11.09
CA ILE A 17 -10.44 -12.64 10.59
C ILE A 17 -10.99 -11.81 11.75
N ASP A 18 -11.78 -12.39 12.65
CA ASP A 18 -12.30 -11.67 13.81
C ASP A 18 -11.20 -11.22 14.76
N ASN A 19 -10.14 -12.01 14.89
CA ASN A 19 -8.98 -11.70 15.71
C ASN A 19 -7.94 -10.82 14.99
N ALA A 20 -8.11 -10.57 13.70
CA ALA A 20 -7.16 -9.77 12.94
C ALA A 20 -7.10 -8.33 13.47
N SER A 21 -5.88 -7.83 13.58
CA SER A 21 -5.58 -6.48 14.05
C SER A 21 -5.21 -5.56 12.88
N GLN A 22 -5.48 -4.26 13.04
CA GLN A 22 -5.06 -3.21 12.11
C GLN A 22 -3.53 -3.18 11.89
N ARG A 23 -2.78 -3.63 12.91
CA ARG A 23 -1.32 -3.60 12.98
C ARG A 23 -0.79 -4.93 13.50
N SER A 24 0.42 -5.26 13.07
CA SER A 24 1.18 -6.45 13.49
C SER A 24 2.64 -6.07 13.73
N GLU A 25 3.51 -7.05 14.01
CA GLU A 25 4.97 -6.85 14.03
C GLU A 25 5.53 -6.30 12.69
N TYR A 26 4.76 -6.40 11.60
CA TYR A 26 5.10 -5.87 10.28
C TYR A 26 4.70 -4.40 10.08
N GLY A 27 3.91 -3.82 10.99
CA GLY A 27 3.44 -2.44 10.93
C GLY A 27 1.95 -2.31 10.62
N TYR A 28 1.52 -1.14 10.16
CA TYR A 28 0.13 -0.86 9.78
C TYR A 28 -0.25 -1.51 8.44
N HIS A 29 -1.38 -2.23 8.40
CA HIS A 29 -1.95 -2.81 7.18
C HIS A 29 -3.03 -1.92 6.55
N HIS A 30 -3.83 -1.26 7.38
CA HIS A 30 -4.96 -0.39 6.98
C HIS A 30 -5.33 0.57 8.11
N GLY A 31 -6.41 1.34 7.92
CA GLY A 31 -7.02 2.18 8.95
C GLY A 31 -6.16 3.34 9.43
N MET A 32 -6.70 4.17 10.32
CA MET A 32 -6.08 5.43 10.73
C MET A 32 -4.64 5.26 11.26
N ILE A 33 -3.69 5.95 10.63
CA ILE A 33 -2.29 6.02 11.04
C ILE A 33 -2.07 7.40 11.69
N PRO A 34 -1.68 7.48 12.97
CA PRO A 34 -1.41 8.76 13.60
C PRO A 34 -0.20 9.45 12.93
N ARG A 35 -0.12 10.78 13.01
CA ARG A 35 1.03 11.54 12.45
C ARG A 35 2.25 11.55 13.35
N VAL A 36 2.02 11.38 14.64
CA VAL A 36 3.03 11.43 15.69
C VAL A 36 3.08 10.04 16.32
N PRO A 37 4.29 9.52 16.64
CA PRO A 37 4.39 8.32 17.44
C PRO A 37 3.59 8.49 18.74
N PRO A 38 2.85 7.47 19.19
CA PRO A 38 2.23 7.54 20.51
C PRO A 38 3.31 7.69 21.58
N THR A 39 2.99 8.37 22.68
CA THR A 39 3.91 8.45 23.83
C THR A 39 3.77 7.14 24.61
N PRO A 40 4.83 6.32 24.75
CA PRO A 40 4.76 5.12 25.56
C PRO A 40 4.62 5.48 27.05
N ALA A 41 4.06 4.57 27.84
CA ALA A 41 4.03 4.75 29.29
C ALA A 41 5.46 4.83 29.86
N PRO A 42 5.67 5.41 31.06
CA PRO A 42 6.99 5.45 31.69
C PRO A 42 7.58 4.04 31.81
N GLY A 43 8.75 3.82 31.19
CA GLY A 43 9.43 2.51 31.16
C GLY A 43 9.07 1.61 29.99
N GLU A 44 8.09 1.96 29.16
CA GLU A 44 7.74 1.21 27.95
C GLU A 44 8.43 1.77 26.70
N VAL A 45 8.61 0.90 25.71
CA VAL A 45 9.15 1.26 24.39
C VAL A 45 8.03 1.16 23.36
N ASN A 46 8.00 2.11 22.42
CA ASN A 46 7.18 2.00 21.22
C ASN A 46 7.69 0.86 20.35
N THR A 47 7.11 -0.33 20.53
CA THR A 47 7.31 -1.44 19.62
C THR A 47 6.34 -1.33 18.44
N VAL A 48 6.73 -1.92 17.32
CA VAL A 48 5.90 -1.96 16.11
C VAL A 48 4.60 -2.70 16.39
N GLU A 49 4.66 -3.80 17.13
CA GLU A 49 3.48 -4.59 17.45
C GLU A 49 2.45 -3.79 18.26
N ASN A 50 2.91 -3.03 19.25
CA ASN A 50 2.02 -2.27 20.12
C ASN A 50 1.47 -1.02 19.43
N SER A 51 2.28 -0.33 18.65
CA SER A 51 2.00 1.03 18.17
C SER A 51 2.03 1.22 16.66
N GLY A 52 2.65 0.29 15.92
CA GLY A 52 3.03 0.44 14.52
C GLY A 52 4.21 1.38 14.28
N TRP A 53 4.90 1.80 15.34
CA TRP A 53 6.12 2.62 15.31
C TRP A 53 7.31 1.84 15.85
N ASP A 54 8.46 2.02 15.21
CA ASP A 54 9.78 1.59 15.67
C ASP A 54 10.48 2.82 16.24
N GLY A 55 10.28 3.06 17.54
CA GLY A 55 10.64 4.31 18.21
C GLY A 55 9.87 5.50 17.63
N ILE A 56 10.56 6.33 16.83
CA ILE A 56 9.97 7.50 16.16
C ILE A 56 9.63 7.25 14.68
N ARG A 57 9.93 6.06 14.15
CA ARG A 57 9.77 5.73 12.73
C ARG A 57 8.51 4.91 12.52
N LEU A 58 7.62 5.38 11.66
CA LEU A 58 6.44 4.63 11.27
C LEU A 58 6.86 3.38 10.49
N LYS A 59 6.35 2.22 10.89
CA LYS A 59 6.46 0.99 10.10
C LYS A 59 5.11 0.73 9.44
N HIS A 60 5.12 0.74 8.12
CA HIS A 60 3.97 0.41 7.30
C HIS A 60 4.18 -1.02 6.81
N ALA A 61 3.19 -1.90 6.95
CA ALA A 61 3.32 -3.27 6.44
C ALA A 61 3.38 -3.24 4.90
N ARG A 62 3.94 -4.28 4.29
CA ARG A 62 4.03 -4.39 2.83
C ARG A 62 2.73 -4.86 2.20
N VAL A 63 1.95 -5.61 2.97
CA VAL A 63 0.61 -6.05 2.61
C VAL A 63 -0.35 -5.00 3.10
N HIS A 64 -0.81 -4.15 2.18
CA HIS A 64 -1.64 -2.99 2.47
C HIS A 64 -2.62 -2.70 1.34
N GLY A 65 -3.69 -1.96 1.64
CA GLY A 65 -4.73 -1.62 0.66
C GLY A 65 -4.33 -0.59 -0.42
N GLY A 66 -3.12 -0.01 -0.36
CA GLY A 66 -2.65 0.98 -1.34
C GLY A 66 -3.24 2.38 -1.16
N VAL A 67 -3.96 2.62 -0.06
CA VAL A 67 -4.53 3.92 0.31
C VAL A 67 -3.66 4.57 1.39
N CYS A 68 -3.49 5.88 1.35
CA CYS A 68 -2.83 6.62 2.41
C CYS A 68 -3.78 6.86 3.58
N TRP A 69 -3.56 6.14 4.69
CA TRP A 69 -4.39 6.22 5.88
C TRP A 69 -3.91 7.21 6.94
N VAL A 70 -2.95 8.06 6.61
CA VAL A 70 -2.42 9.03 7.56
C VAL A 70 -3.52 9.98 7.99
N HIS A 71 -3.70 10.09 9.30
CA HIS A 71 -4.65 10.98 9.94
C HIS A 71 -4.31 12.44 9.65
N MET A 72 -5.28 13.24 9.23
CA MET A 72 -5.13 14.65 8.88
C MET A 72 -5.69 15.59 9.97
N GLY A 73 -6.32 15.05 11.01
CA GLY A 73 -7.13 15.78 12.00
C GLY A 73 -8.60 15.36 11.95
N THR A 74 -9.36 15.60 13.04
CA THR A 74 -10.83 15.41 13.12
C THR A 74 -11.34 14.07 12.58
N GLY A 75 -10.65 12.96 12.86
CA GLY A 75 -10.98 11.62 12.33
C GLY A 75 -10.84 11.43 10.80
N ILE A 76 -10.34 12.41 10.04
CA ILE A 76 -10.21 12.35 8.58
C ILE A 76 -8.82 11.83 8.20
N MET A 77 -8.75 10.92 7.23
CA MET A 77 -7.49 10.38 6.68
C MET A 77 -7.14 10.99 5.32
N CYS A 78 -5.90 10.84 4.85
CA CYS A 78 -5.45 11.39 3.58
C CYS A 78 -6.25 10.87 2.38
N GLY A 79 -6.34 9.54 2.21
CA GLY A 79 -7.15 8.88 1.18
C GLY A 79 -6.54 8.81 -0.23
N GLN A 80 -5.34 9.36 -0.46
CA GLN A 80 -4.68 9.19 -1.77
C GLN A 80 -4.39 7.70 -2.06
N VAL A 81 -4.67 7.28 -3.31
CA VAL A 81 -4.55 5.88 -3.75
C VAL A 81 -3.28 5.70 -4.59
N PHE A 82 -2.57 4.59 -4.35
CA PHE A 82 -1.31 4.27 -5.01
C PHE A 82 -1.30 2.80 -5.48
N PRO A 83 -0.97 2.53 -6.75
CA PRO A 83 -0.79 1.16 -7.24
C PRO A 83 0.43 0.44 -6.69
N ILE A 84 1.45 1.21 -6.29
CA ILE A 84 2.76 0.66 -5.95
C ILE A 84 3.15 1.17 -4.57
N ALA A 85 3.55 0.24 -3.69
CA ALA A 85 3.97 0.53 -2.32
C ALA A 85 5.03 1.63 -2.24
N THR A 86 6.04 1.61 -3.12
CA THR A 86 7.11 2.62 -3.11
C THR A 86 6.61 4.06 -3.32
N SER A 87 5.52 4.24 -4.07
CA SER A 87 4.86 5.54 -4.26
C SER A 87 4.11 5.97 -3.01
N LEU A 88 3.39 5.06 -2.36
CA LEU A 88 2.73 5.31 -1.07
C LEU A 88 3.73 5.73 0.01
N TYR A 89 4.83 4.99 0.17
CA TYR A 89 5.88 5.32 1.14
C TYR A 89 6.53 6.68 0.85
N ARG A 90 6.72 7.02 -0.43
CA ARG A 90 7.24 8.34 -0.82
C ARG A 90 6.25 9.45 -0.48
N HIS A 91 4.97 9.24 -0.75
CA HIS A 91 3.91 10.18 -0.41
C HIS A 91 3.85 10.43 1.09
N ILE A 92 3.80 9.37 1.91
CA ILE A 92 3.75 9.50 3.38
C ILE A 92 4.93 10.31 3.91
N ARG A 93 6.15 10.03 3.45
CA ARG A 93 7.35 10.78 3.89
C ARG A 93 7.32 12.25 3.47
N ARG A 94 6.85 12.57 2.26
CA ARG A 94 6.92 13.93 1.70
C ARG A 94 5.75 14.81 2.13
N GLU A 95 4.53 14.29 1.97
CA GLU A 95 3.31 15.06 2.17
C GLU A 95 2.88 15.09 3.65
N HIS A 96 3.20 14.04 4.41
CA HIS A 96 2.87 13.97 5.83
C HIS A 96 4.06 14.22 6.76
N ARG A 97 5.27 14.35 6.21
CA ARG A 97 6.53 14.57 6.97
C ARG A 97 6.79 13.52 8.05
N ILE A 98 6.28 12.31 7.85
CA ILE A 98 6.47 11.19 8.79
C ILE A 98 7.78 10.48 8.46
N GLN A 99 8.62 10.26 9.46
CA GLN A 99 9.79 9.39 9.32
C GLN A 99 9.31 7.94 9.21
N MET A 100 9.67 7.25 8.12
CA MET A 100 9.29 5.85 7.91
C MET A 100 10.51 4.94 8.02
N VAL A 101 10.29 3.73 8.50
CA VAL A 101 11.22 2.61 8.29
C VAL A 101 11.37 2.41 6.77
N PRO A 102 12.59 2.23 6.24
CA PRO A 102 12.79 1.99 4.82
C PRO A 102 11.97 0.80 4.33
N CYS A 103 11.25 0.97 3.21
CA CYS A 103 10.52 -0.13 2.58
C CYS A 103 11.50 -1.28 2.26
N PRO A 104 11.31 -2.49 2.80
CA PRO A 104 12.12 -3.65 2.45
C PRO A 104 12.01 -3.94 0.95
N ARG A 105 13.13 -4.33 0.32
CA ARG A 105 13.18 -4.68 -1.12
C ARG A 105 13.06 -6.19 -1.41
N GLY A 106 12.99 -7.03 -0.37
CA GLY A 106 12.92 -8.50 -0.52
C GLY A 106 11.53 -9.00 -0.86
N ASN A 107 11.30 -10.32 -0.89
CA ASN A 107 9.97 -10.92 -1.03
C ASN A 107 9.15 -10.76 0.25
N ILE A 108 7.82 -10.68 0.13
CA ILE A 108 6.92 -10.65 1.30
C ILE A 108 7.01 -12.02 1.97
N ARG A 109 7.14 -12.04 3.29
CA ARG A 109 7.16 -13.31 4.03
C ARG A 109 5.75 -13.91 4.04
N PRO A 110 5.59 -15.25 3.95
CA PRO A 110 4.27 -15.88 3.99
C PRO A 110 3.43 -15.46 5.21
N GLU A 111 4.07 -15.28 6.37
CA GLU A 111 3.42 -14.87 7.61
C GLU A 111 2.91 -13.41 7.54
N GLU A 112 3.69 -12.51 6.95
CA GLU A 112 3.27 -11.12 6.68
C GLU A 112 2.11 -11.07 5.70
N GLN A 113 2.18 -11.89 4.63
CA GLN A 113 1.11 -12.03 3.64
C GLN A 113 -0.19 -12.48 4.31
N HIS A 114 -0.14 -13.58 5.05
CA HIS A 114 -1.28 -14.14 5.75
C HIS A 114 -1.89 -13.14 6.75
N THR A 115 -1.07 -12.54 7.60
CA THR A 115 -1.51 -11.56 8.60
C THR A 115 -2.14 -10.33 7.96
N GLY A 116 -1.52 -9.80 6.91
CA GLY A 116 -2.04 -8.63 6.21
C GLY A 116 -3.31 -8.90 5.43
N ASP A 117 -3.45 -10.09 4.85
CA ASP A 117 -4.67 -10.50 4.17
C ASP A 117 -5.84 -10.64 5.16
N LEU A 118 -5.63 -11.26 6.33
CA LEU A 118 -6.65 -11.34 7.38
C LEU A 118 -7.08 -9.94 7.85
N ALA A 119 -6.12 -9.04 8.08
CA ALA A 119 -6.39 -7.66 8.50
C ALA A 119 -7.24 -6.90 7.47
N LEU A 120 -6.83 -6.94 6.19
CA LEU A 120 -7.57 -6.28 5.10
C LEU A 120 -8.96 -6.90 4.90
N ARG A 121 -9.08 -8.23 5.00
CA ARG A 121 -10.37 -8.92 4.91
C ARG A 121 -11.32 -8.44 6.00
N LYS A 122 -10.88 -8.43 7.26
CA LYS A 122 -11.67 -7.90 8.38
C LYS A 122 -12.12 -6.47 8.10
N TYR A 123 -11.18 -5.61 7.68
CA TYR A 123 -11.46 -4.21 7.45
C TYR A 123 -12.48 -3.94 6.34
N CYS A 124 -12.48 -4.77 5.29
CA CYS A 124 -13.47 -4.71 4.21
C CYS A 124 -14.81 -5.31 4.65
N ARG A 125 -14.80 -6.51 5.24
CA ARG A 125 -15.98 -7.24 5.71
C ARG A 125 -16.79 -6.46 6.74
N ASP A 126 -16.11 -5.84 7.70
CA ASP A 126 -16.75 -5.05 8.76
C ASP A 126 -17.12 -3.63 8.26
N GLN A 127 -17.01 -3.39 6.95
CA GLN A 127 -17.28 -2.13 6.25
C GLN A 127 -16.49 -0.91 6.78
N HIS A 128 -15.45 -1.10 7.60
CA HIS A 128 -14.62 0.01 8.08
C HIS A 128 -13.98 0.76 6.91
N TRP A 129 -13.58 0.05 5.85
CA TRP A 129 -13.16 0.67 4.59
C TRP A 129 -14.22 1.61 4.02
N ARG A 130 -15.46 1.15 3.95
CA ARG A 130 -16.57 1.88 3.33
C ARG A 130 -16.93 3.14 4.09
N HIS A 131 -16.92 3.07 5.42
CA HIS A 131 -17.38 4.16 6.30
C HIS A 131 -16.24 5.07 6.78
N ALA A 132 -14.99 4.78 6.44
CA ALA A 132 -13.85 5.65 6.73
C ALA A 132 -14.02 7.06 6.14
N SER A 133 -13.52 8.10 6.82
CA SER A 133 -13.56 9.47 6.30
C SER A 133 -12.22 9.86 5.67
N PHE A 134 -12.26 10.39 4.45
CA PHE A 134 -11.07 10.81 3.71
C PHE A 134 -11.13 12.25 3.23
N GLN A 135 -9.98 12.91 3.24
CA GLN A 135 -9.81 14.22 2.62
C GLN A 135 -9.79 14.10 1.09
N ASN A 136 -9.09 13.08 0.56
CA ASN A 136 -9.11 12.73 -0.85
C ASN A 136 -9.89 11.43 -0.98
N GLU A 137 -11.17 11.54 -1.36
CA GLU A 137 -12.05 10.38 -1.43
C GLU A 137 -11.50 9.34 -2.43
N PRO A 138 -11.19 8.11 -1.98
CA PRO A 138 -10.53 7.11 -2.83
C PRO A 138 -11.48 6.39 -3.79
N GLY A 139 -12.80 6.53 -3.60
CA GLY A 139 -13.82 5.76 -4.31
C GLY A 139 -13.58 4.26 -4.21
N ARG A 140 -13.63 3.55 -5.34
CA ARG A 140 -13.38 2.10 -5.42
C ARG A 140 -11.91 1.67 -5.29
N THR A 141 -10.99 2.61 -5.08
CA THR A 141 -9.54 2.37 -5.15
C THR A 141 -9.07 2.02 -6.58
N TRP A 142 -7.85 1.49 -6.68
CA TRP A 142 -7.30 0.93 -7.92
C TRP A 142 -8.01 -0.39 -8.26
N VAL A 143 -8.46 -0.51 -9.52
CA VAL A 143 -9.13 -1.72 -10.04
C VAL A 143 -8.19 -2.92 -9.99
N GLY A 144 -8.63 -4.00 -9.35
CA GLY A 144 -7.80 -5.20 -9.11
C GLY A 144 -6.77 -5.04 -7.99
N GLY A 145 -6.85 -3.96 -7.20
CA GLY A 145 -6.10 -3.83 -5.95
C GLY A 145 -6.70 -4.70 -4.84
N PRO A 146 -5.98 -4.92 -3.72
CA PRO A 146 -6.42 -5.82 -2.66
C PRO A 146 -7.83 -5.50 -2.12
N ILE A 147 -8.11 -4.22 -1.87
CA ILE A 147 -9.43 -3.77 -1.37
C ILE A 147 -10.53 -3.99 -2.42
N ASP A 148 -10.27 -3.66 -3.69
CA ASP A 148 -11.24 -3.84 -4.77
C ASP A 148 -11.58 -5.32 -4.97
N THR A 149 -10.57 -6.20 -5.01
CA THR A 149 -10.77 -7.65 -5.11
C THR A 149 -11.59 -8.20 -3.93
N MET A 150 -11.25 -7.81 -2.70
CA MET A 150 -11.96 -8.24 -1.50
C MET A 150 -13.42 -7.76 -1.48
N CYS A 151 -13.68 -6.50 -1.81
CA CYS A 151 -15.02 -5.96 -1.88
C CYS A 151 -15.85 -6.61 -3.00
N ASN A 152 -15.26 -6.90 -4.16
CA ASN A 152 -15.94 -7.63 -5.24
C ASN A 152 -16.35 -9.04 -4.79
N GLU A 153 -15.47 -9.74 -4.08
CA GLU A 153 -15.78 -11.06 -3.52
C GLU A 153 -16.92 -11.00 -2.50
N LEU A 154 -16.84 -10.07 -1.53
CA LEU A 154 -17.86 -9.86 -0.50
C LEU A 154 -19.23 -9.52 -1.09
N GLU A 155 -19.29 -8.61 -2.06
CA GLU A 155 -20.55 -8.28 -2.76
C GLU A 155 -21.09 -9.47 -3.55
N SER A 156 -20.22 -10.28 -4.16
CA SER A 156 -20.65 -11.50 -4.87
C SER A 156 -21.22 -12.56 -3.93
N ILE A 157 -20.68 -12.69 -2.71
CA ILE A 157 -21.18 -13.62 -1.69
C ILE A 157 -22.51 -13.11 -1.15
N ALA A 158 -22.60 -11.82 -0.79
CA ALA A 158 -23.82 -11.22 -0.28
C ALA A 158 -24.97 -11.24 -1.31
N ALA A 159 -24.68 -11.26 -2.61
CA ALA A 159 -25.69 -11.42 -3.64
C ALA A 159 -26.29 -12.84 -3.70
N LEU A 160 -25.58 -13.85 -3.20
CA LEU A 160 -25.97 -15.27 -3.27
C LEU A 160 -26.45 -15.81 -1.91
N ASP A 161 -25.88 -15.35 -0.81
CA ASP A 161 -26.13 -15.81 0.55
C ASP A 161 -26.84 -14.73 1.38
N GLU A 162 -28.16 -14.91 1.56
CA GLU A 162 -29.00 -13.99 2.31
C GLU A 162 -28.59 -13.85 3.78
N ARG A 163 -28.04 -14.90 4.40
CA ARG A 163 -27.59 -14.84 5.79
C ARG A 163 -26.32 -14.02 5.91
N PHE A 164 -25.38 -14.22 4.98
CA PHE A 164 -24.18 -13.41 4.91
C PHE A 164 -24.51 -11.93 4.68
N ALA A 165 -25.42 -11.65 3.75
CA ALA A 165 -25.91 -10.30 3.48
C ALA A 165 -26.58 -9.65 4.70
N ALA A 166 -27.40 -10.41 5.43
CA ALA A 166 -28.05 -9.91 6.64
C ALA A 166 -27.03 -9.59 7.76
N GLN A 167 -25.94 -10.35 7.86
CA GLN A 167 -24.92 -10.18 8.89
C GLN A 167 -23.95 -9.03 8.57
N TYR A 168 -23.44 -8.98 7.34
CA TYR A 168 -22.34 -8.08 6.96
C TYR A 168 -22.75 -6.97 6.00
N GLY A 169 -23.98 -6.98 5.48
CA GLY A 169 -24.47 -6.06 4.47
C GLY A 169 -24.24 -6.55 3.03
N THR A 170 -24.76 -5.76 2.08
CA THR A 170 -24.74 -6.09 0.65
C THR A 170 -23.80 -5.23 -0.18
N ARG A 171 -23.22 -4.19 0.43
CA ARG A 171 -22.44 -3.16 -0.27
C ARG A 171 -21.16 -2.86 0.50
N PHE A 172 -20.03 -3.21 -0.11
CA PHE A 172 -18.71 -3.13 0.52
C PHE A 172 -17.83 -2.09 -0.18
N HIS A 173 -18.04 -1.85 -1.47
CA HIS A 173 -17.41 -0.72 -2.15
C HIS A 173 -17.94 0.62 -1.65
N ARG A 174 -17.05 1.62 -1.72
CA ARG A 174 -17.42 3.03 -1.63
C ARG A 174 -18.05 3.49 -2.95
N ASP A 175 -18.78 4.59 -2.90
CA ASP A 175 -19.32 5.22 -4.09
C ASP A 175 -18.19 5.63 -5.05
N ALA A 176 -18.45 5.54 -6.36
CA ALA A 176 -17.51 6.04 -7.34
C ALA A 176 -17.40 7.55 -7.21
N VAL A 177 -16.17 8.06 -7.05
CA VAL A 177 -15.93 9.49 -7.09
C VAL A 177 -15.99 9.93 -8.54
N PRO A 178 -16.79 10.95 -8.89
CA PRO A 178 -16.76 11.53 -10.22
C PRO A 178 -15.32 11.94 -10.54
N VAL A 179 -14.71 11.31 -11.54
CA VAL A 179 -13.40 11.73 -12.03
C VAL A 179 -13.61 13.11 -12.63
N THR A 180 -13.32 14.17 -11.88
CA THR A 180 -13.25 15.50 -12.47
C THR A 180 -12.16 15.43 -13.52
N PRO A 181 -12.47 15.63 -14.82
CA PRO A 181 -11.47 15.55 -15.87
C PRO A 181 -10.37 16.53 -15.48
N ASN A 182 -9.18 15.98 -15.28
CA ASN A 182 -8.01 16.70 -14.80
C ASN A 182 -7.71 17.78 -15.85
N ARG A 183 -8.24 19.00 -15.67
CA ARG A 183 -8.02 20.12 -16.60
C ARG A 183 -6.52 20.34 -16.63
N GLY A 184 -5.92 19.90 -17.72
CA GLY A 184 -4.52 19.57 -17.79
C GLY A 184 -3.65 20.70 -17.28
N LYS A 185 -2.88 20.43 -16.22
CA LYS A 185 -1.56 21.03 -16.12
C LYS A 185 -0.70 20.37 -17.20
N ARG A 186 -0.94 20.78 -18.45
CA ARG A 186 0.03 20.60 -19.53
C ARG A 186 1.34 21.09 -18.94
N LYS A 187 2.30 20.17 -18.78
CA LYS A 187 3.68 20.52 -18.49
C LYS A 187 4.06 21.50 -19.60
N GLY A 188 4.25 22.77 -19.23
CA GLY A 188 4.74 23.81 -20.13
C GLY A 188 6.08 23.35 -20.69
N GLY A 189 6.03 22.63 -21.80
CA GLY A 189 7.12 22.57 -22.74
C GLY A 189 7.11 23.92 -23.40
N THR A 190 7.97 24.82 -22.92
CA THR A 190 8.34 26.04 -23.61
C THR A 190 8.97 25.62 -24.93
N SER A 191 8.15 25.42 -25.96
CA SER A 191 8.62 25.39 -27.34
C SER A 191 8.97 26.84 -27.69
N ALA A 192 10.18 27.25 -27.32
CA ALA A 192 10.80 28.41 -27.94
C ALA A 192 10.91 28.11 -29.45
N PRO A 193 10.61 29.09 -30.33
CA PRO A 193 10.81 28.92 -31.76
C PRO A 193 12.29 28.60 -32.03
N PRO A 194 12.59 27.71 -32.99
CA PRO A 194 13.95 27.37 -33.34
C PRO A 194 14.69 28.62 -33.83
N ASN A 195 15.86 28.88 -33.23
CA ASN A 195 16.77 29.93 -33.64
C ASN A 195 17.44 29.48 -34.95
N PRO A 196 17.31 30.22 -36.08
CA PRO A 196 17.76 29.76 -37.40
C PRO A 196 19.29 29.69 -37.56
N ASP A 197 20.08 30.24 -36.63
CA ASP A 197 21.54 30.36 -36.78
C ASP A 197 22.36 29.53 -35.76
N GLY A 198 21.78 28.44 -35.23
CA GLY A 198 22.50 27.50 -34.36
C GLY A 198 23.30 26.46 -35.15
N PRO A 199 24.55 26.12 -34.75
CA PRO A 199 25.32 25.06 -35.39
C PRO A 199 24.59 23.70 -35.32
N PRO A 200 24.76 22.83 -36.33
CA PRO A 200 23.99 21.59 -36.44
C PRO A 200 24.16 20.72 -35.20
N THR A 201 23.01 20.28 -34.65
CA THR A 201 22.96 19.34 -33.54
C THR A 201 23.42 17.96 -34.02
N PRO A 202 24.36 17.29 -33.32
CA PRO A 202 24.84 15.97 -33.74
C PRO A 202 23.73 14.92 -33.65
N THR A 203 23.70 14.02 -34.63
CA THR A 203 22.70 12.97 -34.77
C THR A 203 22.83 11.90 -33.67
N PRO A 204 21.76 11.14 -33.34
CA PRO A 204 21.74 10.19 -32.23
C PRO A 204 22.76 9.03 -32.31
N ALA A 205 23.44 8.84 -33.43
CA ALA A 205 24.40 7.75 -33.64
C ALA A 205 25.71 7.93 -32.86
N GLU A 206 26.13 9.16 -32.54
CA GLU A 206 27.42 9.41 -31.87
C GLU A 206 27.40 9.26 -30.34
N LYS A 207 26.23 9.20 -29.69
CA LYS A 207 26.14 9.08 -28.22
C LYS A 207 26.38 7.66 -27.69
N ARG A 208 26.56 6.65 -28.56
CA ARG A 208 26.62 5.24 -28.14
C ARG A 208 28.03 4.67 -27.96
N ALA A 209 29.09 5.44 -28.23
CA ALA A 209 30.47 4.95 -28.18
C ALA A 209 31.17 5.01 -26.79
N HIS A 210 30.56 5.62 -25.76
CA HIS A 210 31.24 5.85 -24.46
C HIS A 210 30.72 5.05 -23.26
N ARG A 211 29.87 4.03 -23.45
CA ARG A 211 29.62 3.07 -22.35
C ARG A 211 30.71 2.01 -22.33
N GLY A 212 31.81 2.34 -21.65
CA GLY A 212 32.83 1.38 -21.25
C GLY A 212 32.19 0.22 -20.47
N LEU A 213 32.46 -0.99 -20.94
CA LEU A 213 32.17 -2.24 -20.23
C LEU A 213 33.00 -2.30 -18.94
N PRO A 214 32.43 -2.67 -17.79
CA PRO A 214 33.23 -2.97 -16.60
C PRO A 214 34.08 -4.22 -16.85
N GLN A 215 35.40 -4.07 -16.75
CA GLN A 215 36.35 -5.19 -16.81
C GLN A 215 36.10 -6.14 -15.63
N LYS A 216 35.78 -7.38 -15.98
CA LYS A 216 35.63 -8.52 -15.07
C LYS A 216 37.02 -8.89 -14.56
N LYS A 217 37.39 -8.46 -13.34
CA LYS A 217 38.58 -9.00 -12.67
C LYS A 217 38.28 -10.44 -12.24
N SER A 218 38.86 -11.39 -12.97
CA SER A 218 39.02 -12.78 -12.55
C SER A 218 40.04 -12.82 -11.40
N ASN A 219 39.59 -13.10 -10.18
CA ASN A 219 40.48 -13.59 -9.14
C ASN A 219 40.42 -15.12 -9.17
N VAL A 220 41.48 -15.69 -9.72
CA VAL A 220 41.82 -17.12 -9.66
C VAL A 220 42.74 -17.29 -8.45
N GLU A 221 42.30 -18.17 -7.55
CA GLU A 221 43.03 -19.05 -6.63
C GLU A 221 44.17 -18.50 -5.76
N ASN A 222 44.01 -18.67 -4.44
CA ASN A 222 44.97 -19.46 -3.67
C ASN A 222 44.32 -20.00 -2.39
N ASN A 223 43.88 -21.26 -2.45
CA ASN A 223 43.69 -22.11 -1.29
C ASN A 223 44.96 -22.95 -1.15
N GLN A 224 45.73 -22.72 -0.09
CA GLN A 224 46.63 -23.75 0.44
C GLN A 224 46.27 -23.99 1.90
N ALA A 225 45.93 -25.24 2.16
CA ALA A 225 45.70 -25.82 3.48
C ALA A 225 47.02 -26.34 4.07
N ALA A 226 47.14 -26.26 5.39
CA ALA A 226 47.91 -27.17 6.24
C ALA A 226 47.41 -26.92 7.69
N THR A 227 46.55 -27.73 8.31
CA THR A 227 46.86 -28.96 9.07
C THR A 227 48.23 -29.00 9.73
N ALA A 228 48.25 -28.65 11.02
CA ALA A 228 48.78 -29.46 12.13
C ALA A 228 48.14 -28.96 13.43
#